data_AF-A0A7W1R9H3-F1
#
_entry.id   AF-A0A7W1R9H3-F1
#
_cell.length_a   1.000
_cell.length_b   1.000
_cell.length_c   1.000
_cell.angle_alpha   90.00
_cell.angle_beta   90.00
_cell.angle_gamma   90.00
#
_symmetry.space_group_name_H-M   'P 1'
#
loop_
_entity.id
_entity.type
_entity.pdbx_description
1 polymer ?
#
loop_
_entity_poly.entity_id
_entity_poly.type
_entity_poly.pdbx_seq_one_letter_code
_entity_poly.pdbx_strand_id
1 'polypeptide(L)'
;DIAREQEYEPLNLAQGLGRIHIIEKLDEHTEIGFNEILVLNEVPISLPPVAGIIVTKPSTPLSHINLLAKSWGVPNAYVKNADVLLKEYDGRWVSFETLREKYNIKRADIKQLDEYQKRLAVRKDVMTPRFDLSVKTIAPLTEQRARMIPIYGAKSANLGEVTRAHLRGITVPNGFGIPIFYYDQFVKENKLDDLIYELMDDQKFVHDPAYRRERLTDLRERFIKGKFNDELRAQLVQRVHAEFAGKGLFVRSSSNVEDLPNFNGAGLYDTVPNVKDDEKLIEAVKIVWASLWKFEAFEARERANIDHSKAYMGVLVQEGVNADSAGVMITTDPFDTGNRSAIYISAKRGLGIKVVEGKKIAEQIIFRTRSNSVKVLTRSDEESLLTFDAEGGVKEIPITGERAVLTDEVVRRLARAAALVKAVFRGKEQDIEWVYLGGQIYIVQSRPYIQGI
;
A
#
# COMPACT_ATOMS: atom_id res chain seq x y z
N ASP A 1 15.56 27.06 -0.31
CA ASP A 1 14.23 26.51 -0.63
C ASP A 1 13.93 26.52 -2.12
N ILE A 2 14.51 25.60 -2.88
CA ILE A 2 14.20 25.43 -4.33
C ILE A 2 12.74 24.95 -4.50
N ALA A 3 12.19 24.24 -3.51
CA ALA A 3 10.82 23.73 -3.52
C ALA A 3 9.71 24.80 -3.46
N ARG A 4 10.01 26.06 -3.08
CA ARG A 4 9.01 27.14 -3.03
C ARG A 4 8.77 27.84 -4.37
N GLU A 5 9.73 27.75 -5.30
CA GLU A 5 9.66 28.39 -6.63
C GLU A 5 9.20 27.44 -7.74
N GLN A 6 9.17 26.13 -7.49
CA GLN A 6 8.77 25.15 -8.50
C GLN A 6 7.26 25.24 -8.79
N GLU A 7 6.90 25.50 -10.05
CA GLU A 7 5.50 25.60 -10.50
C GLU A 7 4.91 24.25 -10.92
N TYR A 8 5.77 23.28 -11.26
CA TYR A 8 5.38 21.97 -11.76
C TYR A 8 6.38 20.89 -11.33
N GLU A 9 5.85 19.74 -10.91
CA GLU A 9 6.64 18.53 -10.68
C GLU A 9 5.88 17.32 -11.21
N PRO A 10 6.42 16.57 -12.19
CA PRO A 10 5.83 15.32 -12.62
C PRO A 10 6.06 14.24 -11.56
N LEU A 11 4.99 13.59 -11.09
CA LEU A 11 5.06 12.51 -10.12
C LEU A 11 4.94 11.14 -10.80
N ASN A 12 4.08 11.04 -11.83
CA ASN A 12 3.98 9.91 -12.74
C ASN A 12 3.74 10.41 -14.17
N LEU A 13 4.62 10.05 -15.11
CA LEU A 13 4.47 10.38 -16.53
C LEU A 13 3.47 9.42 -17.15
N ALA A 14 2.32 9.93 -17.55
CA ALA A 14 1.27 9.16 -18.21
C ALA A 14 0.28 10.09 -18.91
N GLN A 15 -0.65 9.49 -19.64
CA GLN A 15 -1.79 10.17 -20.23
C GLN A 15 -3.09 9.54 -19.70
N GLY A 16 -4.02 10.39 -19.29
CA GLY A 16 -5.33 10.01 -18.79
C GLY A 16 -6.42 10.80 -19.51
N LEU A 17 -7.58 10.17 -19.69
CA LEU A 17 -8.79 10.80 -20.21
C LEU A 17 -9.87 10.70 -19.13
N GLY A 18 -10.41 11.83 -18.70
CA GLY A 18 -11.37 11.85 -17.61
C GLY A 18 -12.09 13.17 -17.42
N ARG A 19 -13.10 13.17 -16.56
CA ARG A 19 -13.80 14.38 -16.13
C ARG A 19 -13.01 15.04 -15.00
N ILE A 20 -12.51 16.25 -15.22
CA ILE A 20 -11.73 16.92 -14.18
C ILE A 20 -12.66 17.48 -13.10
N HIS A 21 -12.31 17.26 -11.84
CA HIS A 21 -13.06 17.73 -10.67
C HIS A 21 -12.11 18.40 -9.69
N ILE A 22 -12.44 19.63 -9.31
CA ILE A 22 -11.70 20.37 -8.28
C ILE A 22 -12.36 20.10 -6.93
N ILE A 23 -11.64 19.38 -6.07
CA ILE A 23 -12.14 19.00 -4.75
C ILE A 23 -11.34 19.76 -3.70
N GLU A 24 -12.01 20.66 -3.00
CA GLU A 24 -11.38 21.48 -1.96
C GLU A 24 -10.98 20.64 -0.74
N LYS A 25 -11.81 19.65 -0.38
CA LYS A 25 -11.56 18.69 0.70
C LYS A 25 -12.20 17.35 0.34
N LEU A 26 -11.40 16.28 0.41
CA LEU A 26 -11.93 14.93 0.30
C LEU A 26 -12.50 14.55 1.68
N ASP A 27 -13.79 14.27 1.74
CA ASP A 27 -14.43 13.63 2.87
C ASP A 27 -15.03 12.28 2.47
N GLU A 28 -15.54 11.53 3.45
CA GLU A 28 -16.12 10.20 3.23
C GLU A 28 -17.38 10.22 2.35
N HIS A 29 -17.96 11.40 2.12
CA HIS A 29 -19.15 11.61 1.29
C HIS A 29 -18.80 12.08 -0.13
N THR A 30 -17.53 12.38 -0.40
CA THR A 30 -17.09 12.82 -1.72
C THR A 30 -17.13 11.62 -2.67
N GLU A 31 -18.10 11.62 -3.58
CA GLU A 31 -18.20 10.62 -4.64
C GLU A 31 -17.12 10.87 -5.70
N ILE A 32 -16.35 9.83 -5.98
CA ILE A 32 -15.24 9.89 -6.94
C ILE A 32 -15.43 8.77 -7.95
N GLY A 33 -15.77 9.17 -9.18
CA GLY A 33 -15.89 8.28 -10.31
C GLY A 33 -14.53 7.77 -10.84
N PHE A 34 -14.54 6.58 -11.43
CA PHE A 34 -13.34 5.97 -12.02
C PHE A 34 -12.74 6.76 -13.19
N ASN A 35 -13.56 7.59 -13.84
CA ASN A 35 -13.22 8.42 -14.97
C ASN A 35 -12.83 9.84 -14.55
N GLU A 36 -12.59 10.11 -13.26
CA GLU A 36 -12.31 11.47 -12.82
C GLU A 36 -10.82 11.81 -12.86
N ILE A 37 -10.50 13.06 -13.15
CA ILE A 37 -9.16 13.64 -12.95
C ILE A 37 -9.30 14.58 -11.76
N LEU A 38 -8.67 14.26 -10.64
CA LEU A 38 -8.88 15.03 -9.43
C LEU A 38 -7.85 16.14 -9.28
N VAL A 39 -8.32 17.35 -9.05
CA VAL A 39 -7.49 18.47 -8.57
C VAL A 39 -7.72 18.59 -7.08
N LEU A 40 -6.69 18.28 -6.31
CA LEU A 40 -6.76 18.17 -4.86
C LEU A 40 -5.86 19.22 -4.21
N ASN A 41 -6.40 19.92 -3.22
CA ASN A 41 -5.63 20.85 -2.41
C ASN A 41 -4.64 20.16 -1.47
N GLU A 42 -4.81 18.86 -1.28
CA GLU A 42 -3.95 18.01 -0.47
C GLU A 42 -3.96 16.57 -0.96
N VAL A 43 -2.89 15.85 -0.65
CA VAL A 43 -2.79 14.42 -0.95
C VAL A 43 -3.75 13.69 -0.01
N PRO A 44 -4.75 12.96 -0.53
CA PRO A 44 -5.70 12.24 0.30
C PRO A 44 -5.03 11.02 0.93
N ILE A 45 -5.57 10.58 2.06
CA ILE A 45 -5.10 9.41 2.80
C ILE A 45 -5.25 8.16 1.92
N SER A 46 -6.42 7.97 1.33
CA SER A 46 -6.73 6.92 0.36
C SER A 46 -7.51 7.53 -0.78
N LEU A 47 -7.35 6.95 -1.97
CA LEU A 47 -8.08 7.37 -3.14
C LEU A 47 -8.54 6.11 -3.88
N PRO A 48 -9.81 6.01 -4.30
CA PRO A 48 -10.19 4.99 -5.26
C PRO A 48 -9.46 5.24 -6.59
N PRO A 49 -9.42 4.26 -7.50
CA PRO A 49 -8.78 4.48 -8.79
C PRO A 49 -9.44 5.57 -9.62
N VAL A 50 -8.64 6.49 -10.13
CA VAL A 50 -9.06 7.65 -10.93
C VAL A 50 -8.40 7.66 -12.31
N ALA A 51 -8.77 8.59 -13.19
CA ALA A 51 -8.15 8.79 -14.51
C ALA A 51 -6.96 9.76 -14.49
N GLY A 52 -6.74 10.50 -13.40
CA GLY A 52 -5.56 11.35 -13.21
C GLY A 52 -5.59 12.08 -11.87
N ILE A 53 -4.45 12.56 -11.42
CA ILE A 53 -4.29 13.25 -10.13
C ILE A 53 -3.44 14.51 -10.33
N ILE A 54 -3.92 15.63 -9.78
CA ILE A 54 -3.24 16.92 -9.76
C ILE A 54 -3.29 17.42 -8.32
N VAL A 55 -2.14 17.69 -7.71
CA VAL A 55 -2.08 18.25 -6.35
C VAL A 55 -1.57 19.68 -6.38
N THR A 56 -2.19 20.58 -5.60
CA THR A 56 -1.80 22.00 -5.56
C THR A 56 -0.68 22.30 -4.58
N LYS A 57 -0.29 21.30 -3.76
CA LYS A 57 0.82 21.38 -2.81
C LYS A 57 1.87 20.33 -3.14
N PRO A 58 3.17 20.65 -3.03
CA PRO A 58 4.23 19.68 -3.28
C PRO A 58 4.03 18.46 -2.39
N SER A 59 4.19 17.27 -2.97
CA SER A 59 4.11 16.02 -2.24
C SER A 59 5.35 15.20 -2.50
N THR A 60 5.68 14.30 -1.58
CA THR A 60 6.80 13.40 -1.82
C THR A 60 6.47 12.51 -3.03
N PRO A 61 7.42 12.32 -3.96
CA PRO A 61 7.17 11.46 -5.12
C PRO A 61 7.08 9.97 -4.79
N LEU A 62 7.32 9.57 -3.54
CA LEU A 62 6.97 8.25 -3.03
C LEU A 62 5.84 8.28 -2.01
N SER A 63 5.01 9.32 -2.04
CA SER A 63 3.71 9.24 -1.40
C SER A 63 2.97 7.99 -1.91
N HIS A 64 2.20 7.37 -1.04
CA HIS A 64 1.40 6.19 -1.36
C HIS A 64 0.52 6.43 -2.60
N ILE A 65 0.01 7.65 -2.77
CA ILE A 65 -0.73 8.09 -3.95
C ILE A 65 0.10 8.01 -5.24
N ASN A 66 1.40 8.30 -5.22
CA ASN A 66 2.20 8.17 -6.44
C ASN A 66 2.42 6.70 -6.85
N LEU A 67 2.56 5.80 -5.89
CA LEU A 67 2.64 4.36 -6.16
C LEU A 67 1.32 3.83 -6.73
N LEU A 68 0.18 4.32 -6.22
CA LEU A 68 -1.15 4.01 -6.75
C LEU A 68 -1.34 4.55 -8.17
N ALA A 69 -1.00 5.81 -8.42
CA ALA A 69 -1.09 6.42 -9.74
C ALA A 69 -0.25 5.67 -10.79
N LYS A 70 0.97 5.27 -10.39
CA LYS A 70 1.85 4.40 -11.19
C LYS A 70 1.21 3.05 -11.48
N SER A 71 0.62 2.39 -10.47
CA SER A 71 -0.08 1.12 -10.65
C SER A 71 -1.25 1.22 -11.61
N TRP A 72 -1.99 2.34 -11.57
CA TRP A 72 -3.13 2.56 -12.45
C TRP A 72 -2.73 3.04 -13.84
N GLY A 73 -1.45 3.39 -14.03
CA GLY A 73 -0.93 3.95 -15.27
C GLY A 73 -1.54 5.32 -15.61
N VAL A 74 -1.82 6.14 -14.59
CA VAL A 74 -2.50 7.43 -14.78
C VAL A 74 -1.60 8.63 -14.50
N PRO A 75 -1.80 9.77 -15.18
CA PRO A 75 -1.00 10.97 -14.97
C PRO A 75 -1.11 11.45 -13.52
N ASN A 76 0.03 11.78 -12.92
CA ASN A 76 0.10 12.37 -11.58
C ASN A 76 1.12 13.50 -11.56
N ALA A 77 0.73 14.68 -11.08
CA ALA A 77 1.65 15.81 -10.96
C ALA A 77 1.28 16.76 -9.83
N TYR A 78 2.30 17.44 -9.31
CA TYR A 78 2.11 18.70 -8.59
C TYR A 78 2.06 19.85 -9.60
N VAL A 79 1.05 20.69 -9.47
CA VAL A 79 0.86 21.92 -10.26
C VAL A 79 0.48 23.03 -9.30
N LYS A 80 1.30 24.07 -9.21
CA LYS A 80 1.06 25.21 -8.31
C LYS A 80 -0.25 25.91 -8.67
N ASN A 81 -1.12 26.09 -7.67
CA ASN A 81 -2.43 26.75 -7.81
C ASN A 81 -3.35 26.12 -8.89
N ALA A 82 -3.28 24.80 -9.08
CA ALA A 82 -4.08 24.12 -10.11
C ALA A 82 -5.60 24.27 -9.92
N ASP A 83 -6.05 24.45 -8.67
CA ASP A 83 -7.43 24.76 -8.31
C ASP A 83 -7.94 26.06 -8.97
N VAL A 84 -7.05 27.05 -9.13
CA VAL A 84 -7.36 28.30 -9.83
C VAL A 84 -7.15 28.14 -11.34
N LEU A 85 -6.01 27.57 -11.75
CA LEU A 85 -5.61 27.47 -13.16
C LEU A 85 -6.56 26.59 -13.98
N LEU A 86 -7.10 25.53 -13.38
CA LEU A 86 -7.92 24.52 -14.07
C LEU A 86 -9.42 24.72 -13.86
N LYS A 87 -9.84 25.82 -13.21
CA LYS A 87 -11.24 26.11 -12.89
C LYS A 87 -12.14 26.15 -14.13
N GLU A 88 -11.62 26.56 -15.28
CA GLU A 88 -12.39 26.58 -16.54
C GLU A 88 -12.72 25.17 -17.08
N TYR A 89 -11.97 24.16 -16.64
CA TYR A 89 -12.16 22.77 -17.02
C TYR A 89 -13.02 22.01 -16.03
N ASP A 90 -13.31 22.55 -14.84
CA ASP A 90 -14.04 21.84 -13.79
C ASP A 90 -15.38 21.26 -14.30
N GLY A 91 -15.59 19.97 -14.03
CA GLY A 91 -16.70 19.17 -14.53
C GLY A 91 -16.67 18.85 -16.03
N ARG A 92 -15.59 19.15 -16.78
CA ARG A 92 -15.45 18.84 -18.23
C ARG A 92 -14.60 17.59 -18.44
N TRP A 93 -14.86 16.88 -19.52
CA TRP A 93 -13.94 15.84 -20.00
C TRP A 93 -12.68 16.47 -20.59
N VAL A 94 -11.52 16.00 -20.13
CA VAL A 94 -10.21 16.47 -20.56
C VAL A 94 -9.27 15.30 -20.82
N SER A 95 -8.35 15.49 -21.77
CA SER A 95 -7.12 14.70 -21.86
C SER A 95 -6.07 15.41 -21.02
N PHE A 96 -5.53 14.71 -20.05
CA PHE A 96 -4.44 15.17 -19.19
C PHE A 96 -3.20 14.31 -19.42
N GLU A 97 -2.10 14.95 -19.76
CA GLU A 97 -0.81 14.31 -20.00
C GLU A 97 0.26 14.99 -19.16
N THR A 98 1.11 14.19 -18.55
CA THR A 98 2.23 14.66 -17.72
C THR A 98 3.54 14.33 -18.42
N LEU A 99 4.36 15.36 -18.65
CA LEU A 99 5.66 15.26 -19.30
C LEU A 99 6.75 15.71 -18.32
N ARG A 100 8.02 15.48 -18.66
CA ARG A 100 9.14 15.74 -17.73
C ARG A 100 9.24 17.20 -17.25
N GLU A 101 8.88 18.15 -18.09
CA GLU A 101 9.06 19.58 -17.82
C GLU A 101 7.76 20.37 -17.84
N LYS A 102 6.66 19.76 -18.31
CA LYS A 102 5.36 20.42 -18.47
C LYS A 102 4.24 19.40 -18.40
N TYR A 103 3.00 19.89 -18.34
CA TYR A 103 1.82 19.07 -18.57
C TYR A 103 1.01 19.62 -19.75
N ASN A 104 0.22 18.76 -20.37
CA ASN A 104 -0.79 19.16 -21.35
C ASN A 104 -2.17 18.84 -20.78
N ILE A 105 -3.07 19.81 -20.76
CA ILE A 105 -4.47 19.59 -20.46
C ILE A 105 -5.33 20.27 -21.53
N LYS A 106 -6.26 19.52 -22.13
CA LYS A 106 -7.16 20.01 -23.18
C LYS A 106 -8.50 19.32 -23.06
N ARG A 107 -9.57 19.98 -23.51
CA ARG A 107 -10.90 19.35 -23.62
C ARG A 107 -10.83 18.10 -24.50
N ALA A 108 -11.45 17.02 -24.05
CA ALA A 108 -11.56 15.79 -24.82
C ALA A 108 -12.42 16.02 -26.07
N ASP A 109 -11.98 15.49 -27.21
CA ASP A 109 -12.82 15.43 -28.41
C ASP A 109 -13.68 14.15 -28.44
N ILE A 110 -14.67 14.13 -29.34
CA ILE A 110 -15.63 13.01 -29.48
C ILE A 110 -14.92 11.71 -29.86
N LYS A 111 -13.84 11.76 -30.66
CA LYS A 111 -13.11 10.55 -31.06
C LYS A 111 -12.38 9.94 -29.87
N GLN A 112 -11.79 10.77 -29.01
CA GLN A 112 -11.14 10.32 -27.78
C GLN A 112 -12.13 9.67 -26.82
N LEU A 113 -13.35 10.22 -26.70
CA LEU A 113 -14.42 9.63 -25.89
C LEU A 113 -14.89 8.29 -26.47
N ASP A 114 -15.08 8.20 -27.79
CA ASP A 114 -15.46 6.95 -28.47
C ASP A 114 -14.37 5.87 -28.34
N GLU A 115 -13.10 6.22 -28.48
CA GLU A 115 -11.96 5.31 -28.28
C GLU A 115 -11.85 4.85 -26.83
N TYR A 116 -12.09 5.76 -25.86
CA TYR A 116 -12.14 5.42 -24.45
C TYR A 116 -13.27 4.43 -24.14
N GLN A 117 -14.48 4.68 -24.65
CA GLN A 117 -15.61 3.76 -24.51
C GLN A 117 -15.33 2.40 -25.16
N LYS A 118 -14.71 2.38 -26.34
CA LYS A 118 -14.28 1.13 -26.99
C LYS A 118 -13.21 0.40 -26.17
N ARG A 119 -12.25 1.11 -25.55
CA ARG A 119 -11.24 0.50 -24.66
C ARG A 119 -11.88 -0.10 -23.40
N LEU A 120 -12.88 0.56 -22.81
CA LEU A 120 -13.63 0.00 -21.69
C LEU A 120 -14.40 -1.26 -22.11
N ALA A 121 -15.01 -1.26 -23.29
CA ALA A 121 -15.74 -2.41 -23.84
C ALA A 121 -14.83 -3.58 -24.24
N VAL A 122 -13.54 -3.32 -24.53
CA VAL A 122 -12.54 -4.31 -24.97
C VAL A 122 -11.69 -4.82 -23.79
N ARG A 123 -12.19 -4.78 -22.53
CA ARG A 123 -11.48 -5.43 -21.40
C ARG A 123 -11.34 -6.94 -21.65
N LYS A 124 -10.18 -7.30 -22.21
CA LYS A 124 -9.74 -8.66 -22.50
C LYS A 124 -9.31 -9.33 -21.19
N ASP A 125 -9.90 -10.49 -20.96
CA ASP A 125 -9.65 -11.49 -19.93
C ASP A 125 -9.71 -10.99 -18.46
N VAL A 126 -10.63 -11.57 -17.70
CA VAL A 126 -10.67 -11.42 -16.24
C VAL A 126 -9.37 -12.02 -15.67
N MET A 127 -8.64 -11.23 -14.91
CA MET A 127 -7.44 -11.69 -14.21
C MET A 127 -7.87 -12.59 -13.06
N THR A 128 -7.62 -13.88 -13.19
CA THR A 128 -7.89 -14.86 -12.13
C THR A 128 -6.62 -15.08 -11.28
N PRO A 129 -6.57 -14.59 -10.03
CA PRO A 129 -5.45 -14.82 -9.13
C PRO A 129 -5.28 -16.31 -8.83
N ARG A 130 -4.03 -16.75 -8.67
CA ARG A 130 -3.76 -18.12 -8.22
C ARG A 130 -4.03 -18.23 -6.72
N PHE A 131 -4.54 -19.38 -6.30
CA PHE A 131 -4.80 -19.71 -4.91
C PHE A 131 -4.65 -21.22 -4.68
N ASP A 132 -4.38 -21.61 -3.44
CA ASP A 132 -4.34 -23.00 -3.00
C ASP A 132 -5.00 -23.11 -1.61
N LEU A 133 -6.20 -23.69 -1.58
CA LEU A 133 -6.99 -23.91 -0.37
C LEU A 133 -6.73 -25.29 0.26
N SER A 134 -5.78 -26.08 -0.26
CA SER A 134 -5.50 -27.41 0.29
C SER A 134 -4.64 -27.35 1.56
N VAL A 135 -3.91 -26.25 1.76
CA VAL A 135 -2.94 -26.09 2.86
C VAL A 135 -3.58 -25.40 4.05
N LYS A 136 -3.62 -26.11 5.18
CA LYS A 136 -4.15 -25.63 6.47
C LYS A 136 -3.05 -25.22 7.45
N THR A 137 -1.79 -25.56 7.17
CA THR A 137 -0.70 -25.35 8.11
C THR A 137 -0.46 -23.87 8.37
N ILE A 138 -0.58 -23.45 9.63
CA ILE A 138 -0.09 -22.15 10.11
C ILE A 138 1.43 -22.25 10.22
N ALA A 139 2.16 -21.65 9.29
CA ALA A 139 3.60 -21.89 9.14
C ALA A 139 4.44 -20.68 9.59
N PRO A 140 5.55 -20.89 10.31
CA PRO A 140 6.49 -19.81 10.61
C PRO A 140 7.12 -19.27 9.31
N LEU A 141 7.57 -18.02 9.33
CA LEU A 141 8.23 -17.38 8.18
C LEU A 141 9.43 -18.18 7.66
N THR A 142 10.15 -18.89 8.54
CA THR A 142 11.30 -19.74 8.19
C THR A 142 10.93 -20.89 7.24
N GLU A 143 9.68 -21.34 7.25
CA GLU A 143 9.17 -22.43 6.40
C GLU A 143 8.52 -21.93 5.10
N GLN A 144 8.22 -20.64 5.00
CA GLN A 144 7.54 -20.04 3.84
C GLN A 144 8.50 -19.63 2.72
N ARG A 145 8.01 -19.63 1.48
CA ARG A 145 8.76 -19.24 0.27
C ARG A 145 7.92 -18.34 -0.60
N ALA A 146 8.56 -17.53 -1.46
CA ALA A 146 7.85 -16.68 -2.42
C ALA A 146 6.93 -17.47 -3.38
N ARG A 147 7.20 -18.75 -3.65
CA ARG A 147 6.27 -19.60 -4.44
C ARG A 147 4.96 -19.94 -3.73
N MET A 148 4.88 -19.72 -2.41
CA MET A 148 3.72 -20.01 -1.57
C MET A 148 2.76 -18.82 -1.45
N ILE A 149 2.90 -17.78 -2.30
CA ILE A 149 1.91 -16.70 -2.43
C ILE A 149 0.48 -17.23 -2.60
N PRO A 150 0.21 -18.29 -3.38
CA PRO A 150 -1.15 -18.86 -3.47
C PRO A 150 -1.69 -19.41 -2.14
N ILE A 151 -0.84 -19.62 -1.12
CA ILE A 151 -1.21 -20.22 0.18
C ILE A 151 -1.25 -19.15 1.28
N TYR A 152 -0.20 -18.33 1.40
CA TYR A 152 -0.04 -17.35 2.50
C TYR A 152 -0.18 -15.89 2.05
N GLY A 153 -0.42 -15.67 0.75
CA GLY A 153 -0.42 -14.36 0.11
C GLY A 153 0.96 -13.70 0.01
N ALA A 154 0.97 -12.52 -0.59
CA ALA A 154 2.18 -11.85 -1.07
C ALA A 154 3.17 -11.49 0.04
N LYS A 155 2.72 -10.73 1.04
CA LYS A 155 3.62 -10.21 2.10
C LYS A 155 4.29 -11.33 2.88
N SER A 156 3.51 -12.28 3.38
CA SER A 156 4.00 -13.37 4.23
C SER A 156 4.99 -14.26 3.46
N ALA A 157 4.63 -14.67 2.23
CA ALA A 157 5.46 -15.55 1.42
C ALA A 157 6.78 -14.89 0.99
N ASN A 158 6.74 -13.62 0.58
CA ASN A 158 7.95 -12.87 0.22
C ASN A 158 8.86 -12.66 1.43
N LEU A 159 8.28 -12.35 2.60
CA LEU A 159 9.06 -12.17 3.80
C LEU A 159 9.72 -13.46 4.28
N GLY A 160 9.03 -14.60 4.14
CA GLY A 160 9.62 -15.92 4.39
C GLY A 160 10.82 -16.24 3.48
N GLU A 161 10.78 -15.79 2.22
CA GLU A 161 11.92 -15.89 1.30
C GLU A 161 13.15 -15.11 1.83
N VAL A 162 12.93 -13.89 2.35
CA VAL A 162 13.98 -13.07 2.95
C VAL A 162 14.48 -13.69 4.26
N THR A 163 13.60 -14.18 5.12
CA THR A 163 13.96 -14.86 6.38
C THR A 163 14.90 -16.03 6.12
N ARG A 164 14.61 -16.88 5.12
CA ARG A 164 15.46 -18.03 4.80
C ARG A 164 16.81 -17.67 4.21
N ALA A 165 16.96 -16.49 3.61
CA ALA A 165 18.23 -16.07 3.08
C ALA A 165 19.29 -15.79 4.16
N HIS A 166 18.90 -15.67 5.44
CA HIS A 166 19.79 -15.44 6.59
C HIS A 166 20.82 -14.32 6.32
N LEU A 167 20.32 -13.18 5.84
CA LEU A 167 21.15 -12.08 5.38
C LEU A 167 21.89 -11.42 6.55
N ARG A 168 23.23 -11.40 6.48
CA ARG A 168 24.07 -10.81 7.53
C ARG A 168 23.75 -9.31 7.73
N GLY A 169 23.56 -8.91 8.98
CA GLY A 169 23.30 -7.51 9.35
C GLY A 169 21.86 -7.06 9.12
N ILE A 170 20.97 -7.99 8.76
CA ILE A 170 19.54 -7.79 8.61
C ILE A 170 18.83 -8.79 9.51
N THR A 171 17.79 -8.32 10.21
CA THR A 171 16.86 -9.18 10.94
C THR A 171 15.51 -9.14 10.25
N VAL A 172 14.80 -10.26 10.19
CA VAL A 172 13.36 -10.26 9.90
C VAL A 172 12.66 -10.58 11.21
N PRO A 173 11.72 -9.75 11.70
CA PRO A 173 11.00 -10.06 12.93
C PRO A 173 10.29 -11.40 12.81
N ASN A 174 10.35 -12.19 13.87
CA ASN A 174 9.71 -13.51 13.91
C ASN A 174 8.20 -13.38 13.67
N GLY A 175 7.63 -14.39 13.05
CA GLY A 175 6.21 -14.38 12.71
C GLY A 175 5.79 -15.65 11.99
N PHE A 176 4.48 -15.76 11.78
CA PHE A 176 3.87 -16.88 11.08
C PHE A 176 2.72 -16.39 10.19
N GLY A 177 2.43 -17.19 9.16
CA GLY A 177 1.34 -16.95 8.22
C GLY A 177 0.14 -17.84 8.53
N ILE A 178 -1.04 -17.23 8.58
CA ILE A 178 -2.33 -17.92 8.53
C ILE A 178 -2.68 -18.09 7.05
N PRO A 179 -2.83 -19.33 6.55
CA PRO A 179 -3.10 -19.56 5.13
C PRO A 179 -4.49 -19.07 4.73
N ILE A 180 -4.66 -18.77 3.44
CA ILE A 180 -5.92 -18.31 2.84
C ILE A 180 -7.09 -19.29 3.02
N PHE A 181 -6.78 -20.56 3.30
CA PHE A 181 -7.77 -21.59 3.65
C PHE A 181 -8.71 -21.13 4.77
N TYR A 182 -8.18 -20.52 5.83
CA TYR A 182 -9.01 -20.13 6.98
C TYR A 182 -9.91 -18.92 6.69
N TYR A 183 -9.51 -18.05 5.76
CA TYR A 183 -10.39 -17.01 5.25
C TYR A 183 -11.58 -17.61 4.49
N ASP A 184 -11.33 -18.54 3.57
CA ASP A 184 -12.37 -19.23 2.80
C ASP A 184 -13.33 -20.01 3.73
N GLN A 185 -12.79 -20.70 4.73
CA GLN A 185 -13.58 -21.39 5.74
C GLN A 185 -14.45 -20.40 6.53
N PHE A 186 -13.87 -19.29 7.01
CA PHE A 186 -14.62 -18.27 7.75
C PHE A 186 -15.77 -17.69 6.93
N VAL A 187 -15.53 -17.40 5.65
CA VAL A 187 -16.55 -16.90 4.71
C VAL A 187 -17.71 -17.88 4.61
N LYS A 188 -17.44 -19.17 4.39
CA LYS A 188 -18.47 -20.21 4.24
C LYS A 188 -19.23 -20.50 5.54
N GLU A 189 -18.52 -20.63 6.66
CA GLU A 189 -19.15 -20.90 7.97
C GLU A 189 -20.08 -19.77 8.41
N ASN A 190 -19.81 -18.54 7.96
CA ASN A 190 -20.63 -17.36 8.25
C ASN A 190 -21.62 -17.00 7.13
N LYS A 191 -21.73 -17.81 6.07
CA LYS A 191 -22.59 -17.57 4.89
C LYS A 191 -22.36 -16.21 4.24
N LEU A 192 -21.10 -15.77 4.23
CA LEU A 192 -20.71 -14.50 3.62
C LEU A 192 -20.54 -14.67 2.11
N ASP A 193 -20.31 -15.88 1.62
CA ASP A 193 -20.28 -16.25 0.21
C ASP A 193 -21.63 -15.99 -0.48
N ASP A 194 -22.74 -16.41 0.14
CA ASP A 194 -24.09 -16.12 -0.36
C ASP A 194 -24.32 -14.60 -0.49
N LEU A 195 -23.97 -13.84 0.56
CA LEU A 195 -24.09 -12.38 0.57
C LEU A 195 -23.21 -11.72 -0.50
N ILE A 196 -21.96 -12.18 -0.65
CA ILE A 196 -21.05 -11.68 -1.69
C ILE A 196 -21.64 -11.97 -3.08
N TYR A 197 -22.17 -13.18 -3.31
CA TYR A 197 -22.81 -13.54 -4.58
C TYR A 197 -24.01 -12.63 -4.88
N GLU A 198 -24.90 -12.41 -3.92
CA GLU A 198 -26.05 -11.50 -4.07
C GLU A 198 -25.61 -10.07 -4.42
N LEU A 199 -24.54 -9.56 -3.78
CA LEU A 199 -23.99 -8.24 -4.11
C LEU A 199 -23.41 -8.18 -5.53
N MET A 200 -22.74 -9.24 -5.99
CA MET A 200 -22.18 -9.28 -7.35
C MET A 200 -23.25 -9.41 -8.44
N ASP A 201 -24.41 -10.01 -8.12
CA ASP A 201 -25.55 -10.14 -9.05
C ASP A 201 -26.45 -8.88 -9.08
N ASP A 202 -26.39 -8.05 -8.04
CA ASP A 202 -27.15 -6.80 -7.96
C ASP A 202 -26.64 -5.72 -8.93
N GLN A 203 -27.43 -5.43 -9.97
CA GLN A 203 -27.11 -4.39 -10.95
C GLN A 203 -26.91 -3.01 -10.33
N LYS A 204 -27.63 -2.68 -9.25
CA LYS A 204 -27.42 -1.40 -8.57
C LYS A 204 -26.03 -1.38 -7.94
N PHE A 205 -25.62 -2.44 -7.26
CA PHE A 205 -24.27 -2.55 -6.72
C PHE A 205 -23.19 -2.45 -7.81
N VAL A 206 -23.42 -3.04 -8.98
CA VAL A 206 -22.47 -3.00 -10.11
C VAL A 206 -22.33 -1.59 -10.71
N HIS A 207 -23.39 -0.78 -10.75
CA HIS A 207 -23.38 0.50 -11.48
C HIS A 207 -23.39 1.75 -10.58
N ASP A 208 -23.74 1.65 -9.30
CA ASP A 208 -23.87 2.77 -8.36
C ASP A 208 -22.77 2.70 -7.26
N PRO A 209 -21.72 3.55 -7.34
CA PRO A 209 -20.64 3.57 -6.36
C PRO A 209 -21.08 3.95 -4.93
N ALA A 210 -22.08 4.81 -4.78
CA ALA A 210 -22.55 5.24 -3.47
C ALA A 210 -23.27 4.09 -2.76
N TYR A 211 -24.17 3.42 -3.48
CA TYR A 211 -24.82 2.21 -3.00
C TYR A 211 -23.80 1.10 -2.72
N ARG A 212 -22.84 0.88 -3.61
CA ARG A 212 -21.76 -0.08 -3.40
C ARG A 212 -20.97 0.16 -2.12
N ARG A 213 -20.62 1.43 -1.83
CA ARG A 213 -19.89 1.81 -0.62
C ARG A 213 -20.64 1.42 0.65
N GLU A 214 -21.95 1.71 0.68
CA GLU A 214 -22.84 1.34 1.79
C GLU A 214 -22.86 -0.19 1.99
N ARG A 215 -23.11 -0.95 0.92
CA ARG A 215 -23.20 -2.41 0.96
C ARG A 215 -21.89 -3.10 1.32
N LEU A 216 -20.75 -2.56 0.86
CA LEU A 216 -19.43 -3.05 1.27
C LEU A 216 -19.14 -2.74 2.75
N THR A 217 -19.67 -1.64 3.28
CA THR A 217 -19.60 -1.33 4.72
C THR A 217 -20.40 -2.35 5.52
N ASP A 218 -21.65 -2.64 5.12
CA ASP A 218 -22.47 -3.69 5.73
C ASP A 218 -21.77 -5.06 5.71
N LEU A 219 -21.20 -5.44 4.56
CA LEU A 219 -20.47 -6.70 4.42
C LEU A 219 -19.29 -6.78 5.41
N ARG A 220 -18.51 -5.71 5.54
CA ARG A 220 -17.39 -5.65 6.48
C ARG A 220 -17.84 -5.78 7.93
N GLU A 221 -18.95 -5.16 8.32
CA GLU A 221 -19.49 -5.37 9.67
C GLU A 221 -19.86 -6.83 9.93
N ARG A 222 -20.36 -7.55 8.91
CA ARG A 222 -20.68 -8.98 9.02
C ARG A 222 -19.42 -9.83 9.20
N PHE A 223 -18.29 -9.46 8.57
CA PHE A 223 -17.00 -10.07 8.88
C PHE A 223 -16.59 -9.86 10.35
N ILE A 224 -16.74 -8.65 10.89
CA ILE A 224 -16.37 -8.37 12.28
C ILE A 224 -17.25 -9.17 13.26
N LYS A 225 -18.57 -9.20 13.02
CA LYS A 225 -19.56 -9.91 13.85
C LYS A 225 -19.55 -11.43 13.65
N GLY A 226 -18.94 -11.94 12.58
CA GLY A 226 -18.95 -13.36 12.23
C GLY A 226 -18.33 -14.25 13.31
N LYS A 227 -18.85 -15.46 13.48
CA LYS A 227 -18.34 -16.47 14.42
C LYS A 227 -16.95 -16.90 13.97
N PHE A 228 -15.99 -16.82 14.88
CA PHE A 228 -14.63 -17.33 14.66
C PHE A 228 -14.57 -18.80 15.05
N ASN A 229 -13.81 -19.61 14.31
CA ASN A 229 -13.68 -21.02 14.59
C ASN A 229 -12.88 -21.26 15.89
N ASP A 230 -13.46 -22.00 16.84
CA ASP A 230 -12.89 -22.21 18.18
C ASP A 230 -11.56 -22.98 18.14
N GLU A 231 -11.40 -23.92 17.21
CA GLU A 231 -10.17 -24.69 17.03
C GLU A 231 -9.04 -23.79 16.50
N LEU A 232 -9.33 -22.98 15.47
CA LEU A 232 -8.38 -22.00 14.96
C LEU A 232 -7.99 -20.99 16.05
N ARG A 233 -8.96 -20.49 16.82
CA ARG A 233 -8.69 -19.58 17.96
C ARG A 233 -7.71 -20.21 18.94
N ALA A 234 -7.96 -21.45 19.36
CA ALA A 234 -7.09 -22.17 20.28
C ALA A 234 -5.67 -22.34 19.70
N GLN A 235 -5.54 -22.71 18.43
CA GLN A 235 -4.24 -22.85 17.77
C GLN A 235 -3.46 -21.52 17.73
N LEU A 236 -4.12 -20.42 17.38
CA LEU A 236 -3.47 -19.10 17.30
C LEU A 236 -3.02 -18.61 18.68
N VAL A 237 -3.89 -18.70 19.69
CA VAL A 237 -3.59 -18.28 21.06
C VAL A 237 -2.44 -19.10 21.64
N GLN A 238 -2.51 -20.44 21.53
CA GLN A 238 -1.44 -21.32 22.04
C GLN A 238 -0.09 -21.00 21.39
N ARG A 239 -0.07 -20.78 20.07
CA ARG A 239 1.17 -20.41 19.38
C ARG A 239 1.69 -19.06 19.84
N VAL A 240 0.83 -18.05 19.96
CA VAL A 240 1.22 -16.71 20.40
C VAL A 240 1.80 -16.75 21.82
N HIS A 241 1.17 -17.50 22.73
CA HIS A 241 1.66 -17.66 24.10
C HIS A 241 3.02 -18.39 24.13
N ALA A 242 3.24 -19.37 23.26
CA ALA A 242 4.49 -20.13 23.20
C ALA A 242 5.65 -19.33 22.58
N GLU A 243 5.40 -18.56 21.52
CA GLU A 243 6.45 -17.95 20.69
C GLU A 243 6.62 -16.43 20.94
N PHE A 244 5.60 -15.75 21.46
CA PHE A 244 5.52 -14.29 21.52
C PHE A 244 5.03 -13.74 22.87
N ALA A 245 5.17 -14.51 23.95
CA ALA A 245 4.76 -14.09 25.30
C ALA A 245 5.28 -12.69 25.67
N GLY A 246 4.37 -11.80 26.07
CA GLY A 246 4.68 -10.43 26.51
C GLY A 246 5.06 -9.46 25.38
N LYS A 247 5.01 -9.88 24.11
CA LYS A 247 5.33 -9.02 22.96
C LYS A 247 4.05 -8.49 22.30
N GLY A 248 4.11 -7.26 21.80
CA GLY A 248 3.09 -6.73 20.91
C GLY A 248 3.22 -7.30 19.50
N LEU A 249 2.11 -7.65 18.87
CA LEU A 249 2.07 -8.25 17.55
C LEU A 249 1.48 -7.32 16.49
N PHE A 250 1.99 -7.40 15.27
CA PHE A 250 1.33 -6.88 14.09
C PHE A 250 0.53 -7.98 13.42
N VAL A 251 -0.74 -7.70 13.13
CA VAL A 251 -1.60 -8.56 12.32
C VAL A 251 -1.81 -7.87 10.98
N ARG A 252 -1.19 -8.41 9.93
CA ARG A 252 -1.03 -7.75 8.63
C ARG A 252 -1.74 -8.53 7.54
N SER A 253 -2.40 -7.81 6.64
CA SER A 253 -2.91 -8.34 5.37
C SER A 253 -1.80 -8.97 4.53
N SER A 254 -2.08 -10.15 4.00
CA SER A 254 -1.23 -10.84 3.03
C SER A 254 -2.15 -11.58 2.05
N SER A 255 -2.73 -10.86 1.10
CA SER A 255 -3.64 -11.45 0.11
C SER A 255 -2.90 -12.06 -1.08
N ASN A 256 -3.57 -12.94 -1.81
CA ASN A 256 -3.07 -13.51 -3.08
C ASN A 256 -3.16 -12.53 -4.27
N VAL A 257 -3.77 -11.35 -4.06
CA VAL A 257 -3.97 -10.33 -5.09
C VAL A 257 -3.02 -9.14 -4.97
N GLU A 258 -2.27 -9.00 -3.87
CA GLU A 258 -1.52 -7.77 -3.58
C GLU A 258 -0.38 -7.42 -4.55
N ASP A 259 0.26 -8.43 -5.15
CA ASP A 259 1.42 -8.25 -6.02
C ASP A 259 1.19 -8.94 -7.38
N LEU A 260 0.00 -8.76 -7.96
CA LEU A 260 -0.32 -9.29 -9.29
C LEU A 260 0.33 -8.45 -10.41
N PRO A 261 0.55 -9.02 -11.60
CA PRO A 261 1.01 -8.23 -12.75
C PRO A 261 0.06 -7.05 -13.00
N ASN A 262 0.60 -5.83 -13.04
CA ASN A 262 -0.15 -4.58 -13.25
C ASN A 262 -1.17 -4.22 -12.16
N PHE A 263 -1.11 -4.83 -10.98
CA PHE A 263 -1.93 -4.45 -9.84
C PHE A 263 -1.12 -4.53 -8.54
N ASN A 264 -0.98 -3.41 -7.83
CA ASN A 264 -0.42 -3.38 -6.50
C ASN A 264 -1.48 -3.05 -5.45
N GLY A 265 -1.52 -3.85 -4.38
CA GLY A 265 -2.43 -3.66 -3.24
C GLY A 265 -1.88 -2.72 -2.18
N ALA A 266 -0.91 -1.87 -2.52
CA ALA A 266 -0.25 -0.97 -1.58
C ALA A 266 -1.29 -0.15 -0.82
N GLY A 267 -1.25 -0.22 0.52
CA GLY A 267 -2.12 0.54 1.42
C GLY A 267 -3.64 0.43 1.19
N LEU A 268 -4.09 -0.60 0.46
CA LEU A 268 -5.52 -0.89 0.29
C LEU A 268 -6.10 -1.67 1.48
N TYR A 269 -5.27 -2.52 2.09
CA TYR A 269 -5.68 -3.47 3.12
C TYR A 269 -5.16 -3.07 4.50
N ASP A 270 -5.82 -3.58 5.54
CA ASP A 270 -5.52 -3.19 6.92
C ASP A 270 -4.28 -3.88 7.49
N THR A 271 -3.75 -3.25 8.53
CA THR A 271 -2.76 -3.79 9.45
C THR A 271 -3.11 -3.29 10.84
N VAL A 272 -3.20 -4.20 11.81
CA VAL A 272 -3.49 -3.87 13.22
C VAL A 272 -2.19 -3.96 14.01
N PRO A 273 -1.67 -2.85 14.57
CA PRO A 273 -0.39 -2.82 15.27
C PRO A 273 -0.51 -3.13 16.76
N ASN A 274 0.57 -3.66 17.35
CA ASN A 274 0.76 -3.84 18.79
C ASN A 274 -0.42 -4.51 19.51
N VAL A 275 -0.89 -5.62 18.95
CA VAL A 275 -1.90 -6.49 19.55
C VAL A 275 -1.27 -7.31 20.67
N LYS A 276 -1.86 -7.27 21.87
CA LYS A 276 -1.32 -7.93 23.08
C LYS A 276 -2.28 -8.94 23.72
N ASP A 277 -3.57 -8.82 23.44
CA ASP A 277 -4.63 -9.61 24.08
C ASP A 277 -5.17 -10.68 23.12
N ASP A 278 -5.57 -11.84 23.67
CA ASP A 278 -6.10 -12.96 22.89
C ASP A 278 -7.34 -12.58 22.08
N GLU A 279 -8.28 -11.85 22.68
CA GLU A 279 -9.50 -11.40 21.97
C GLU A 279 -9.17 -10.37 20.89
N LYS A 280 -8.26 -9.44 21.18
CA LYS A 280 -7.80 -8.45 20.19
C LYS A 280 -7.06 -9.11 19.03
N LEU A 281 -6.38 -10.23 19.24
CA LEU A 281 -5.77 -11.03 18.16
C LEU A 281 -6.83 -11.55 17.20
N ILE A 282 -7.91 -12.13 17.74
CA ILE A 282 -9.00 -12.66 16.90
C ILE A 282 -9.74 -11.54 16.18
N GLU A 283 -10.02 -10.43 16.88
CA GLU A 283 -10.60 -9.24 16.27
C GLU A 283 -9.72 -8.69 15.14
N ALA A 284 -8.41 -8.58 15.37
CA ALA A 284 -7.46 -8.09 14.39
C ALA A 284 -7.40 -8.98 13.13
N VAL A 285 -7.49 -10.31 13.28
CA VAL A 285 -7.58 -11.23 12.14
C VAL A 285 -8.86 -10.96 11.33
N LYS A 286 -10.01 -10.77 11.99
CA LYS A 286 -11.27 -10.42 11.30
C LYS A 286 -11.22 -9.06 10.63
N ILE A 287 -10.60 -8.05 11.24
CA ILE A 287 -10.38 -6.73 10.64
C ILE A 287 -9.57 -6.87 9.35
N VAL A 288 -8.47 -7.63 9.39
CA VAL A 288 -7.65 -7.88 8.21
C VAL A 288 -8.43 -8.61 7.11
N TRP A 289 -9.20 -9.64 7.45
CA TRP A 289 -10.07 -10.34 6.48
C TRP A 289 -11.14 -9.42 5.88
N ALA A 290 -11.82 -8.63 6.72
CA ALA A 290 -12.82 -7.66 6.28
C ALA A 290 -12.21 -6.59 5.36
N SER A 291 -10.93 -6.25 5.56
CA SER A 291 -10.26 -5.21 4.76
C SER A 291 -10.17 -5.56 3.27
N LEU A 292 -10.27 -6.85 2.91
CA LEU A 292 -10.38 -7.27 1.51
C LEU A 292 -11.58 -6.58 0.82
N TRP A 293 -12.66 -6.30 1.56
CA TRP A 293 -13.92 -5.74 1.06
C TRP A 293 -14.08 -4.24 1.35
N LYS A 294 -13.00 -3.51 1.64
CA LYS A 294 -13.05 -2.05 1.64
C LYS A 294 -13.47 -1.53 0.28
N PHE A 295 -14.18 -0.41 0.26
CA PHE A 295 -14.60 0.24 -0.98
C PHE A 295 -13.42 0.48 -1.91
N GLU A 296 -12.34 1.09 -1.42
CA GLU A 296 -11.16 1.41 -2.22
C GLU A 296 -10.45 0.15 -2.73
N ALA A 297 -10.43 -0.91 -1.92
CA ALA A 297 -9.83 -2.19 -2.29
C ALA A 297 -10.65 -2.92 -3.36
N PHE A 298 -11.98 -2.89 -3.24
CA PHE A 298 -12.90 -3.44 -4.22
C PHE A 298 -12.79 -2.69 -5.55
N GLU A 299 -12.88 -1.36 -5.55
CA GLU A 299 -12.77 -0.53 -6.76
C GLU A 299 -11.42 -0.74 -7.47
N ALA A 300 -10.33 -0.88 -6.71
CA ALA A 300 -9.02 -1.16 -7.26
C ALA A 300 -8.98 -2.51 -8.00
N ARG A 301 -9.56 -3.57 -7.42
CA ARG A 301 -9.66 -4.88 -8.07
C ARG A 301 -10.58 -4.86 -9.27
N GLU A 302 -11.72 -4.19 -9.17
CA GLU A 302 -12.69 -4.02 -10.24
C GLU A 302 -12.06 -3.32 -11.44
N ARG A 303 -11.25 -2.28 -11.20
CA ARG A 303 -10.50 -1.60 -12.27
C ARG A 303 -9.46 -2.50 -12.92
N ALA A 304 -8.75 -3.29 -12.11
CA ALA A 304 -7.75 -4.23 -12.60
C ALA A 304 -8.37 -5.48 -13.26
N ASN A 305 -9.70 -5.54 -13.36
CA ASN A 305 -10.45 -6.67 -13.91
C ASN A 305 -10.11 -7.98 -13.17
N ILE A 306 -9.89 -7.90 -11.86
CA ILE A 306 -9.56 -9.04 -11.00
C ILE A 306 -10.85 -9.76 -10.61
N ASP A 307 -10.85 -11.08 -10.74
CA ASP A 307 -11.95 -11.93 -10.26
C ASP A 307 -12.05 -11.87 -8.72
N HIS A 308 -13.05 -11.15 -8.20
CA HIS A 308 -13.29 -11.03 -6.77
C HIS A 308 -13.58 -12.37 -6.10
N SER A 309 -14.16 -13.34 -6.83
CA SER A 309 -14.46 -14.67 -6.28
C SER A 309 -13.20 -15.48 -5.97
N LYS A 310 -12.06 -15.10 -6.55
CA LYS A 310 -10.75 -15.75 -6.37
C LYS A 310 -9.75 -14.88 -5.59
N ALA A 311 -10.23 -13.79 -4.99
CA ALA A 311 -9.45 -12.96 -4.08
C ALA A 311 -9.59 -13.51 -2.65
N TYR A 312 -8.46 -13.87 -2.04
CA TYR A 312 -8.41 -14.42 -0.69
C TYR A 312 -7.40 -13.66 0.17
N MET A 313 -7.71 -13.53 1.47
CA MET A 313 -6.86 -12.83 2.43
C MET A 313 -6.16 -13.79 3.38
N GLY A 314 -4.85 -14.00 3.18
CA GLY A 314 -3.98 -14.58 4.19
C GLY A 314 -3.63 -13.52 5.25
N VAL A 315 -3.08 -13.97 6.37
CA VAL A 315 -2.71 -13.05 7.47
C VAL A 315 -1.29 -13.35 7.93
N LEU A 316 -0.46 -12.31 8.01
CA LEU A 316 0.85 -12.38 8.63
C LEU A 316 0.74 -11.86 10.07
N VAL A 317 1.00 -12.73 11.04
CA VAL A 317 1.15 -12.35 12.45
C VAL A 317 2.64 -12.27 12.74
N GLN A 318 3.11 -11.10 13.17
CA GLN A 318 4.54 -10.80 13.28
C GLN A 318 4.85 -10.06 14.57
N GLU A 319 6.00 -10.35 15.17
CA GLU A 319 6.55 -9.60 16.29
C GLU A 319 6.68 -8.11 15.95
N GLY A 320 6.09 -7.27 16.79
CA GLY A 320 6.18 -5.82 16.68
C GLY A 320 7.55 -5.31 17.12
N VAL A 321 8.15 -4.45 16.29
CA VAL A 321 9.38 -3.73 16.61
C VAL A 321 9.02 -2.26 16.88
N ASN A 322 9.19 -1.80 18.12
CA ASN A 322 8.93 -0.40 18.48
C ASN A 322 10.09 0.47 17.97
N ALA A 323 9.95 0.96 16.74
CA ALA A 323 11.02 1.54 15.94
C ALA A 323 11.54 2.90 16.47
N ASP A 324 12.85 3.14 16.34
CA ASP A 324 13.41 4.50 16.43
C ASP A 324 13.10 5.28 15.14
N SER A 325 13.24 4.59 13.99
CA SER A 325 12.87 5.09 12.68
C SER A 325 12.44 3.95 11.77
N ALA A 326 11.63 4.27 10.78
CA ALA A 326 11.13 3.31 9.81
C ALA A 326 10.95 3.97 8.45
N GLY A 327 10.79 3.16 7.42
CA GLY A 327 10.46 3.70 6.10
C GLY A 327 10.56 2.69 4.98
N VAL A 328 10.83 3.21 3.79
CA VAL A 328 10.83 2.47 2.54
C VAL A 328 12.15 2.65 1.81
N MET A 329 12.66 1.58 1.19
CA MET A 329 13.77 1.63 0.24
C MET A 329 13.32 1.10 -1.11
N ILE A 330 13.70 1.80 -2.17
CA ILE A 330 13.59 1.29 -3.54
C ILE A 330 15.01 1.03 -4.04
N THR A 331 15.25 -0.17 -4.58
CA THR A 331 16.59 -0.61 -4.98
C THR A 331 17.09 0.00 -6.30
N THR A 332 16.39 1.02 -6.79
CA THR A 332 16.70 1.84 -7.97
C THR A 332 16.33 3.29 -7.68
N ASP A 333 16.78 4.21 -8.53
CA ASP A 333 16.27 5.59 -8.56
C ASP A 333 14.85 5.61 -9.16
N PRO A 334 13.81 6.01 -8.41
CA PRO A 334 12.45 6.12 -8.93
C PRO A 334 12.25 7.36 -9.82
N PHE A 335 13.23 8.26 -9.88
CA PHE A 335 13.20 9.52 -10.65
C PHE A 335 13.97 9.46 -11.96
N ASP A 336 14.97 8.58 -12.02
CA ASP A 336 15.83 8.43 -13.18
C ASP A 336 16.04 6.94 -13.52
N THR A 337 15.30 6.47 -14.52
CA THR A 337 15.38 5.13 -15.09
C THR A 337 16.78 4.74 -15.57
N GLY A 338 17.63 5.72 -15.91
CA GLY A 338 19.01 5.49 -16.34
C GLY A 338 19.97 5.23 -15.18
N ASN A 339 19.60 5.65 -13.97
CA ASN A 339 20.44 5.58 -12.78
C ASN A 339 20.23 4.29 -11.98
N ARG A 340 20.62 3.15 -12.57
CA ARG A 340 20.52 1.81 -11.93
C ARG A 340 21.49 1.59 -10.77
N SER A 341 22.36 2.55 -10.47
CA SER A 341 23.35 2.50 -9.39
C SER A 341 22.97 3.43 -8.24
N ALA A 342 21.68 3.56 -7.98
CA ALA A 342 21.14 4.35 -6.89
C ALA A 342 20.07 3.58 -6.12
N ILE A 343 19.97 3.89 -4.84
CA ILE A 343 18.96 3.39 -3.93
C ILE A 343 18.26 4.60 -3.37
N TYR A 344 16.95 4.65 -3.52
CA TYR A 344 16.14 5.64 -2.86
C TYR A 344 15.77 5.16 -1.46
N ILE A 345 15.79 6.05 -0.48
CA ILE A 345 15.35 5.80 0.90
C ILE A 345 14.38 6.91 1.31
N SER A 346 13.22 6.54 1.84
CA SER A 346 12.35 7.42 2.62
C SER A 346 12.36 6.98 4.06
N ALA A 347 12.48 7.92 4.99
CA ALA A 347 12.58 7.64 6.41
C ALA A 347 11.71 8.60 7.24
N LYS A 348 11.14 8.06 8.31
CA LYS A 348 10.34 8.74 9.33
C LYS A 348 10.80 8.29 10.70
N ARG A 349 10.55 9.11 11.73
CA ARG A 349 10.79 8.70 13.13
C ARG A 349 9.64 7.84 13.64
N GLY A 350 9.95 6.92 14.55
CA GLY A 350 8.96 6.00 15.08
C GLY A 350 8.48 4.96 14.06
N LEU A 351 7.26 4.48 14.26
CA LEU A 351 6.64 3.44 13.43
C LEU A 351 6.25 3.97 12.05
N GLY A 352 6.52 3.17 11.01
CA GLY A 352 6.15 3.46 9.62
C GLY A 352 4.67 3.23 9.30
N ILE A 353 3.80 3.26 10.30
CA ILE A 353 2.34 3.11 10.13
C ILE A 353 1.78 4.47 9.77
N LYS A 354 0.72 4.47 8.97
CA LYS A 354 0.01 5.68 8.57
C LYS A 354 -0.54 6.42 9.80
N VAL A 355 -0.04 7.63 10.07
CA VAL A 355 -0.71 8.58 10.97
C VAL A 355 -1.87 9.17 10.17
N VAL A 356 -3.08 9.02 10.70
CA VAL A 356 -4.24 9.80 10.26
C VAL A 356 -4.06 11.18 10.87
N GLU A 357 -3.36 12.07 10.16
CA GLU A 357 -3.47 13.54 10.22
C GLU A 357 -2.25 14.18 9.55
N GLY A 358 -2.49 14.98 8.52
CA GLY A 358 -1.62 16.10 8.14
C GLY A 358 -0.27 15.78 7.47
N LYS A 359 -0.16 16.19 6.20
CA LYS A 359 1.02 16.80 5.53
C LYS A 359 2.30 16.94 6.38
N LYS A 360 3.05 15.86 6.57
CA LYS A 360 4.45 15.94 7.02
C LYS A 360 5.35 15.17 6.04
N ILE A 361 6.33 15.86 5.49
CA ILE A 361 7.31 15.41 4.52
C ILE A 361 8.28 14.45 5.23
N ALA A 362 8.38 13.23 4.72
CA ALA A 362 9.39 12.27 5.18
C ALA A 362 10.80 12.73 4.77
N GLU A 363 11.84 12.30 5.48
CA GLU A 363 13.21 12.46 4.99
C GLU A 363 13.41 11.59 3.75
N GLN A 364 13.94 12.16 2.66
CA GLN A 364 14.18 11.45 1.40
C GLN A 364 15.64 11.55 0.99
N ILE A 365 16.22 10.43 0.59
CA ILE A 365 17.64 10.29 0.32
C ILE A 365 17.83 9.46 -0.94
N ILE A 366 18.75 9.88 -1.80
CA ILE A 366 19.33 9.07 -2.87
C ILE A 366 20.73 8.67 -2.45
N PHE A 367 20.97 7.37 -2.33
CA PHE A 367 22.30 6.82 -2.13
C PHE A 367 22.85 6.31 -3.47
N ARG A 368 23.98 6.85 -3.92
CA ARG A 368 24.67 6.37 -5.13
C ARG A 368 25.70 5.31 -4.77
N THR A 369 25.49 4.09 -5.25
CA THR A 369 26.28 2.92 -4.84
C THR A 369 27.72 2.98 -5.35
N ARG A 370 27.95 3.51 -6.56
CA ARG A 370 29.30 3.62 -7.16
C ARG A 370 30.19 4.64 -6.46
N SER A 371 29.65 5.81 -6.12
CA SER A 371 30.40 6.91 -5.48
C SER A 371 30.33 6.87 -3.96
N ASN A 372 29.56 5.94 -3.37
CA ASN A 372 29.30 5.86 -1.93
C ASN A 372 28.84 7.20 -1.32
N SER A 373 28.03 7.94 -2.09
CA SER A 373 27.62 9.30 -1.75
C SER A 373 26.14 9.35 -1.34
N VAL A 374 25.87 10.08 -0.26
CA VAL A 374 24.53 10.36 0.25
C VAL A 374 24.07 11.70 -0.32
N LYS A 375 22.94 11.72 -1.04
CA LYS A 375 22.28 12.95 -1.46
C LYS A 375 20.93 13.05 -0.75
N VAL A 376 20.82 14.00 0.17
CA VAL A 376 19.55 14.32 0.82
C VAL A 376 18.73 15.16 -0.14
N LEU A 377 17.50 14.74 -0.41
CA LEU A 377 16.54 15.48 -1.24
C LEU A 377 15.68 16.39 -0.36
N THR A 378 15.21 15.86 0.77
CA THR A 378 14.34 16.54 1.74
C THR A 378 14.63 16.03 3.14
N ARG A 379 14.46 16.91 4.14
CA ARG A 379 14.54 16.58 5.57
C ARG A 379 13.12 16.45 6.14
N SER A 380 12.97 15.65 7.19
CA SER A 380 11.67 15.50 7.85
C SER A 380 11.22 16.81 8.50
N ASP A 381 9.94 17.12 8.36
CA ASP A 381 9.24 18.18 9.10
C ASP A 381 8.24 17.60 10.12
N GLU A 382 8.38 16.31 10.45
CA GLU A 382 7.55 15.65 11.45
C GLU A 382 7.78 16.23 12.85
N GLU A 383 6.71 16.73 13.47
CA GLU A 383 6.73 17.23 14.86
C GLU A 383 6.40 16.15 15.90
N SER A 384 5.97 14.97 15.42
CA SER A 384 5.47 13.87 16.25
C SER A 384 5.76 12.52 15.58
N LEU A 385 5.85 11.47 16.40
CA LEU A 385 6.09 10.10 15.95
C LEU A 385 5.08 9.13 16.60
N LEU A 386 4.82 8.01 15.93
CA LEU A 386 4.07 6.89 16.50
C LEU A 386 4.98 5.91 17.21
N THR A 387 4.56 5.47 18.39
CA THR A 387 5.21 4.42 19.19
C THR A 387 4.17 3.47 19.76
N PHE A 388 4.60 2.30 20.24
CA PHE A 388 3.68 1.37 20.92
C PHE A 388 3.13 1.96 22.21
N ASP A 389 1.84 1.69 22.43
CA ASP A 389 1.23 1.87 23.75
C ASP A 389 1.51 0.64 24.66
N ALA A 390 1.58 0.88 25.96
CA ALA A 390 1.71 -0.18 26.96
C ALA A 390 0.47 -1.09 26.95
N GLU A 391 -0.72 -0.55 26.74
CA GLU A 391 -2.01 -1.28 26.76
C GLU A 391 -2.40 -1.90 25.40
N GLY A 392 -1.51 -1.79 24.41
CA GLY A 392 -1.75 -2.23 23.03
C GLY A 392 -2.15 -1.08 22.09
N GLY A 393 -1.98 -1.28 20.79
CA GLY A 393 -2.13 -0.22 19.79
C GLY A 393 -0.97 0.78 19.76
N VAL A 394 -1.18 1.96 19.21
CA VAL A 394 -0.13 2.97 19.03
C VAL A 394 -0.55 4.30 19.64
N LYS A 395 0.43 5.07 20.07
CA LYS A 395 0.26 6.45 20.54
C LYS A 395 1.21 7.38 19.84
N GLU A 396 0.79 8.64 19.73
CA GLU A 396 1.59 9.71 19.15
C GLU A 396 2.32 10.46 20.27
N ILE A 397 3.62 10.73 20.07
CA ILE A 397 4.44 11.51 21.00
C ILE A 397 5.22 12.59 20.23
N PRO A 398 5.52 13.75 20.84
CA PRO A 398 6.26 14.81 20.19
C PRO A 398 7.71 14.38 19.90
N ILE A 399 8.24 14.80 18.75
CA ILE A 399 9.64 14.63 18.40
C ILE A 399 10.47 15.72 19.09
N THR A 400 11.49 15.29 19.83
CA THR A 400 12.50 16.20 20.41
C THR A 400 13.84 16.02 19.69
N GLY A 401 14.55 17.12 19.41
CA GLY A 401 15.92 17.11 18.88
C GLY A 401 16.04 17.49 17.40
N GLU A 402 17.10 16.99 16.74
CA GLU A 402 17.42 17.34 15.35
C GLU A 402 16.35 16.85 14.35
N ARG A 403 16.24 17.51 13.19
CA ARG A 403 15.33 17.12 12.11
C ARG A 403 15.82 15.94 11.26
N ALA A 404 17.11 15.63 11.31
CA ALA A 404 17.65 14.48 10.59
C ALA A 404 17.08 13.18 11.18
N VAL A 405 16.63 12.28 10.31
CA VAL A 405 16.11 10.96 10.71
C VAL A 405 17.23 9.93 10.67
N LEU A 406 18.03 9.97 9.60
CA LEU A 406 19.10 9.02 9.35
C LEU A 406 20.48 9.70 9.31
N THR A 407 21.46 9.01 9.89
CA THR A 407 22.87 9.33 9.68
C THR A 407 23.37 8.69 8.38
N ASP A 408 24.43 9.26 7.80
CA ASP A 408 25.09 8.70 6.61
C ASP A 408 25.56 7.25 6.81
N GLU A 409 25.90 6.86 8.04
CA GLU A 409 26.26 5.48 8.35
C GLU A 409 25.05 4.54 8.21
N VAL A 410 23.90 4.93 8.77
CA VAL A 410 22.66 4.17 8.68
C VAL A 410 22.21 4.07 7.22
N VAL A 411 22.29 5.15 6.44
CA VAL A 411 22.01 5.15 5.00
C VAL A 411 22.85 4.10 4.26
N ARG A 412 24.16 4.02 4.53
CA ARG A 412 25.03 3.01 3.91
C ARG A 412 24.67 1.59 4.31
N ARG A 413 24.26 1.38 5.57
CA ARG A 413 23.82 0.07 6.07
C ARG A 413 22.51 -0.37 5.42
N LEU A 414 21.55 0.55 5.32
CA LEU A 414 20.27 0.37 4.62
C LEU A 414 20.50 0.05 3.14
N ALA A 415 21.37 0.81 2.46
CA ALA A 415 21.73 0.54 1.07
C ALA A 415 22.32 -0.86 0.85
N ARG A 416 23.20 -1.31 1.76
CA ARG A 416 23.70 -2.70 1.74
C ARG A 416 22.57 -3.71 1.95
N ALA A 417 21.67 -3.46 2.89
CA ALA A 417 20.53 -4.32 3.14
C ALA A 417 19.62 -4.45 1.91
N ALA A 418 19.31 -3.33 1.25
CA ALA A 418 18.51 -3.30 0.03
C ALA A 418 19.14 -4.11 -1.11
N ALA A 419 20.46 -4.01 -1.29
CA ALA A 419 21.19 -4.81 -2.28
C ALA A 419 21.15 -6.32 -1.98
N LEU A 420 21.27 -6.71 -0.71
CA LEU A 420 21.18 -8.11 -0.28
C LEU A 420 19.76 -8.67 -0.52
N VAL A 421 18.72 -7.92 -0.17
CA VAL A 421 17.32 -8.33 -0.41
C VAL A 421 17.04 -8.43 -1.92
N LYS A 422 17.52 -7.47 -2.73
CA LYS A 422 17.44 -7.55 -4.21
C LYS A 422 18.07 -8.84 -4.76
N ALA A 423 19.19 -9.27 -4.19
CA ALA A 423 19.85 -10.52 -4.61
C ALA A 423 19.00 -11.76 -4.31
N VAL A 424 18.26 -11.79 -3.19
CA VAL A 424 17.28 -12.86 -2.87
C VAL A 424 16.25 -13.01 -3.98
N PHE A 425 15.77 -11.89 -4.52
CA PHE A 425 14.79 -11.87 -5.62
C PHE A 425 15.44 -11.83 -7.01
N ARG A 426 16.60 -12.47 -7.17
CA ARG A 426 17.30 -12.67 -8.45
C ARG A 426 17.60 -11.36 -9.20
N GLY A 427 17.89 -10.30 -8.46
CA GLY A 427 18.28 -9.01 -9.03
C GLY A 427 17.11 -8.14 -9.50
N LYS A 428 15.85 -8.57 -9.34
CA LYS A 428 14.68 -7.73 -9.65
C LYS A 428 14.61 -6.56 -8.69
N GLU A 429 14.29 -5.38 -9.20
CA GLU A 429 14.11 -4.20 -8.34
C GLU A 429 13.03 -4.48 -7.28
N GLN A 430 13.29 -4.04 -6.05
CA GLN A 430 12.44 -4.25 -4.89
C GLN A 430 12.01 -2.91 -4.28
N ASP A 431 10.79 -2.92 -3.76
CA ASP A 431 10.24 -1.97 -2.81
C ASP A 431 10.22 -2.66 -1.43
N ILE A 432 10.99 -2.11 -0.49
CA ILE A 432 11.36 -2.76 0.77
C ILE A 432 10.95 -1.87 1.93
N GLU A 433 10.12 -2.39 2.83
CA GLU A 433 9.82 -1.72 4.10
C GLU A 433 10.82 -2.17 5.17
N TRP A 434 11.35 -1.21 5.89
CA TRP A 434 12.37 -1.44 6.92
C TRP A 434 12.06 -0.67 8.20
N VAL A 435 12.60 -1.20 9.29
CA VAL A 435 12.56 -0.62 10.62
C VAL A 435 13.99 -0.59 11.18
N TYR A 436 14.32 0.45 11.92
CA TYR A 436 15.58 0.59 12.63
C TYR A 436 15.31 0.79 14.12
N LEU A 437 15.96 -0.04 14.95
CA LEU A 437 15.86 0.03 16.40
C LEU A 437 17.21 -0.33 17.02
N GLY A 438 17.75 0.55 17.87
CA GLY A 438 18.90 0.25 18.73
C GLY A 438 20.14 -0.21 17.96
N GLY A 439 20.37 0.34 16.76
CA GLY A 439 21.50 -0.06 15.92
C GLY A 439 21.23 -1.26 15.01
N GLN A 440 20.04 -1.87 15.02
CA GLN A 440 19.69 -3.04 14.20
C GLN A 440 18.69 -2.67 13.09
N ILE A 441 18.88 -3.24 11.90
CA ILE A 441 17.95 -3.11 10.77
C ILE A 441 17.04 -4.34 10.75
N TYR A 442 15.75 -4.08 10.64
CA TYR A 442 14.70 -5.06 10.47
C TYR A 442 14.06 -4.88 9.10
N ILE A 443 13.89 -5.95 8.33
CA ILE A 443 13.08 -5.96 7.11
C ILE A 443 11.71 -6.51 7.46
N VAL A 444 10.68 -5.72 7.17
CA VAL A 444 9.29 -6.05 7.53
C VAL A 444 8.44 -6.32 6.29
N GLN A 445 8.91 -5.96 5.09
CA GLN A 445 8.27 -6.31 3.83
C GLN A 445 9.28 -6.22 2.68
N SER A 446 9.11 -7.05 1.65
CA SER A 446 9.75 -6.87 0.35
C SER A 446 8.78 -7.28 -0.74
N ARG A 447 8.69 -6.48 -1.80
CA ARG A 447 7.90 -6.79 -2.99
C ARG A 447 8.58 -6.30 -4.25
N PRO A 448 8.25 -6.84 -5.43
CA PRO A 448 8.75 -6.33 -6.69
C PRO A 448 8.42 -4.84 -6.87
N TYR A 449 9.42 -4.04 -7.19
CA TYR A 449 9.20 -2.67 -7.63
C TYR A 449 8.78 -2.67 -9.10
N ILE A 450 7.59 -2.14 -9.37
CA ILE A 450 7.10 -1.94 -10.74
C ILE A 450 7.35 -0.48 -11.11
N GLN A 451 8.26 -0.27 -12.06
CA GLN A 451 8.52 1.04 -12.62
C GLN A 451 7.36 1.42 -13.55
N GLY A 452 6.73 2.58 -13.31
CA GLY A 452 5.72 3.13 -14.22
C GLY A 452 6.34 3.33 -15.62
N ILE A 453 5.58 2.99 -16.66
CA ILE A 453 5.97 3.13 -18.08
C ILE A 453 6.12 4.61 -18.42
#